data_AF-A0A940AID6-F1
#
_entry.id   AF-A0A940AID6-F1
#
_cell.length_a   1.000
_cell.length_b   1.000
_cell.length_c   1.000
_cell.angle_alpha   90.00
_cell.angle_beta   90.00
_cell.angle_gamma   90.00
#
_symmetry.space_group_name_H-M   'P 1'
#
loop_
_entity.id
_entity.type
_entity.pdbx_description
1 polymer ?
#
loop_
_entity_poly.entity_id
_entity_poly.type
_entity_poly.pdbx_seq_one_letter_code
_entity_poly.pdbx_strand_id
1 'polypeptide(L)'
;NADGTPQHWEGCQVLHGEWCYIRDKHWKTVPELIQMLVRHTSRGGNLLLHVGPTSRGALDAHTVSLLQGLGDWMEWNGRAIHNCCGAPAEFPEPEGCRYTWNPVKRRLYLHQFSWPDRRIDLAGLAGKIDYAQLLCDGSEILFKENLDGNVNGPGVPPVGALRLNLPVSSPENCPVPVIELFMKE
;
A
#
# COMPACT_ATOMS: atom_id res chain seq x y z
N ASN A 1 -4.07 21.20 11.14
CA ASN A 1 -4.14 22.26 12.17
C ASN A 1 -4.55 23.56 11.50
N ALA A 2 -5.05 24.55 12.25
CA ALA A 2 -5.46 25.85 11.70
C ALA A 2 -4.31 26.60 10.98
N ASP A 3 -3.06 26.20 11.24
CA ASP A 3 -1.83 26.71 10.63
C ASP A 3 -1.38 25.91 9.37
N GLY A 4 -2.17 24.94 8.90
CA GLY A 4 -1.85 24.11 7.75
C GLY A 4 -0.91 22.93 8.04
N THR A 5 -0.46 22.73 9.28
CA THR A 5 0.36 21.56 9.63
C THR A 5 -0.50 20.28 9.71
N PRO A 6 0.01 19.13 9.23
CA PRO A 6 -0.70 17.85 9.36
C PRO A 6 -0.98 17.53 10.83
N GLN A 7 -2.22 17.15 11.15
CA GLN A 7 -2.55 16.66 12.49
C GLN A 7 -2.23 15.18 12.59
N HIS A 8 -1.63 14.80 13.72
CA HIS A 8 -1.56 13.40 14.09
C HIS A 8 -2.97 12.90 14.42
N TRP A 9 -3.32 11.74 13.88
CA TRP A 9 -4.60 11.10 14.12
C TRP A 9 -4.45 9.58 14.11
N GLU A 10 -5.38 8.92 14.79
CA GLU A 10 -5.45 7.46 14.85
C GLU A 10 -6.90 7.04 14.57
N GLY A 11 -7.05 6.09 13.66
CA GLY A 11 -8.34 5.44 13.42
C GLY A 11 -8.45 4.17 14.25
N CYS A 12 -9.44 4.11 15.13
CA CYS A 12 -9.77 2.90 15.86
C CYS A 12 -10.77 2.06 15.04
N GLN A 13 -10.42 0.82 14.74
CA GLN A 13 -11.19 -0.07 13.89
C GLN A 13 -11.40 -1.44 14.53
N VAL A 14 -12.48 -2.11 14.17
CA VAL A 14 -12.86 -3.43 14.69
C VAL A 14 -12.81 -4.50 13.61
N LEU A 15 -12.55 -5.76 13.97
CA LEU A 15 -12.48 -6.88 13.03
C LEU A 15 -13.84 -7.23 12.39
N HIS A 16 -14.93 -7.15 13.16
CA HIS A 16 -16.23 -7.70 12.75
C HIS A 16 -17.44 -6.81 13.04
N GLY A 17 -17.24 -5.49 13.09
CA GLY A 17 -18.32 -4.49 13.26
C GLY A 17 -18.65 -4.13 14.70
N GLU A 18 -18.32 -5.00 15.65
CA GLU A 18 -18.50 -4.75 17.09
C GLU A 18 -17.16 -4.67 17.82
N TRP A 19 -17.15 -3.93 18.94
CA TRP A 19 -16.00 -3.85 19.85
C TRP A 19 -15.87 -5.11 20.69
N CYS A 20 -16.97 -5.52 21.32
CA CYS A 20 -16.96 -6.69 22.19
C CYS A 20 -17.11 -8.00 21.40
N TYR A 21 -16.74 -9.10 22.05
CA TYR A 21 -17.04 -10.43 21.52
C TYR A 21 -18.56 -10.62 21.37
N ILE A 22 -18.99 -10.92 20.15
CA ILE A 22 -20.32 -11.42 19.82
C ILE A 22 -20.19 -12.78 19.12
N ARG A 23 -21.19 -13.66 19.18
CA ARG A 23 -21.06 -14.99 18.55
C ARG A 23 -21.23 -14.91 17.02
N ASP A 24 -22.22 -14.16 16.57
CA ASP A 24 -22.62 -14.07 15.16
C ASP A 24 -21.97 -12.86 14.49
N LYS A 25 -20.88 -13.09 13.76
CA LYS A 25 -19.95 -12.04 13.30
C LYS A 25 -19.89 -11.98 11.76
N HIS A 26 -19.80 -10.77 11.22
CA HIS A 26 -19.38 -10.53 9.83
C HIS A 26 -17.93 -10.07 9.82
N TRP A 27 -17.02 -10.93 9.39
CA TRP A 27 -15.59 -10.70 9.47
C TRP A 27 -15.06 -9.93 8.27
N LYS A 28 -14.17 -8.97 8.53
CA LYS A 28 -13.25 -8.48 7.51
C LYS A 28 -12.26 -9.57 7.13
N THR A 29 -11.88 -9.60 5.87
CA THR A 29 -10.84 -10.44 5.31
C THR A 29 -9.45 -9.83 5.50
N VAL A 30 -8.40 -10.64 5.40
CA VAL A 30 -7.00 -10.16 5.50
C VAL A 30 -6.70 -9.04 4.49
N PRO A 31 -7.07 -9.14 3.19
CA PRO A 31 -6.88 -8.03 2.25
C PRO A 31 -7.61 -6.75 2.67
N GLU A 32 -8.81 -6.83 3.22
CA GLU A 32 -9.54 -5.65 3.70
C GLU A 32 -8.83 -4.97 4.88
N LEU A 33 -8.27 -5.75 5.80
CA LEU A 33 -7.48 -5.24 6.93
C LEU A 33 -6.19 -4.55 6.44
N ILE A 34 -5.50 -5.16 5.48
CA ILE A 34 -4.30 -4.56 4.88
C ILE A 34 -4.65 -3.27 4.14
N GLN A 35 -5.68 -3.27 3.28
CA GLN A 35 -6.11 -2.06 2.59
C GLN A 35 -6.51 -0.95 3.58
N MET A 36 -7.15 -1.31 4.69
CA MET A 36 -7.49 -0.38 5.75
C MET A 36 -6.22 0.23 6.39
N LEU A 37 -5.23 -0.59 6.75
CA LEU A 37 -3.94 -0.13 7.27
C LEU A 37 -3.22 0.82 6.30
N VAL A 38 -3.17 0.44 5.02
CA VAL A 38 -2.57 1.26 3.97
C VAL A 38 -3.27 2.60 3.84
N ARG A 39 -4.62 2.64 3.84
CA ARG A 39 -5.40 3.89 3.74
C ARG A 39 -5.18 4.83 4.93
N HIS A 40 -4.94 4.31 6.12
CA HIS A 40 -4.61 5.14 7.29
C HIS A 40 -3.21 5.73 7.13
N THR A 41 -2.24 4.87 6.81
CA THR A 41 -0.83 5.25 6.63
C THR A 41 -0.66 6.26 5.49
N SER A 42 -1.33 6.06 4.35
CA SER A 42 -1.28 6.96 3.18
C SER A 42 -1.86 8.35 3.44
N ARG A 43 -2.54 8.53 4.57
CA ARG A 43 -3.11 9.79 5.04
C ARG A 43 -2.42 10.31 6.30
N GLY A 44 -1.23 9.78 6.60
CA GLY A 44 -0.41 10.18 7.75
C GLY A 44 -1.03 9.84 9.10
N GLY A 45 -1.91 8.83 9.16
CA GLY A 45 -2.56 8.38 10.38
C GLY A 45 -2.12 6.99 10.82
N ASN A 46 -2.37 6.69 12.08
CA ASN A 46 -2.18 5.36 12.66
C ASN A 46 -3.48 4.55 12.60
N LEU A 47 -3.34 3.23 12.62
CA LEU A 47 -4.45 2.29 12.75
C LEU A 47 -4.34 1.55 14.08
N LEU A 48 -5.34 1.71 14.93
CA LEU A 48 -5.55 0.86 16.10
C LEU A 48 -6.58 -0.20 15.76
N LEU A 49 -6.17 -1.47 15.76
CA LEU A 49 -7.04 -2.60 15.48
C LEU A 49 -7.49 -3.27 16.78
N HIS A 50 -8.77 -3.18 17.09
CA HIS A 50 -9.36 -3.72 18.31
C HIS A 50 -9.69 -5.22 18.16
N VAL A 51 -9.48 -5.97 19.25
CA VAL A 51 -9.86 -7.38 19.38
C VAL A 51 -10.60 -7.61 20.69
N GLY A 52 -11.72 -8.33 20.63
CA GLY A 52 -12.55 -8.66 21.79
C GLY A 52 -12.40 -10.13 22.20
N PRO A 53 -11.78 -10.44 23.36
CA PRO A 53 -11.71 -11.81 23.87
C PRO A 53 -13.08 -12.37 24.26
N THR A 54 -13.18 -13.70 24.25
CA THR A 54 -14.32 -14.42 24.82
C THR A 54 -14.42 -14.21 26.33
N SER A 55 -15.55 -14.62 26.94
CA SER A 55 -15.73 -14.60 28.40
C SER A 55 -14.73 -15.48 29.17
N ARG A 56 -13.99 -16.35 28.49
CA ARG A 56 -12.88 -17.13 29.08
C ARG A 56 -11.53 -16.43 28.98
N GLY A 57 -11.49 -15.20 28.46
CA GLY A 57 -10.27 -14.42 28.25
C GLY A 57 -9.44 -14.85 27.03
N ALA A 58 -9.95 -15.74 26.17
CA ALA A 58 -9.25 -16.23 24.99
C ALA A 58 -9.74 -15.53 23.72
N LEU A 59 -8.82 -15.28 22.77
CA LEU A 59 -9.17 -14.89 21.40
C LEU A 59 -9.72 -16.10 20.65
N ASP A 60 -10.75 -15.89 19.83
CA ASP A 60 -11.26 -16.95 18.97
C ASP A 60 -10.29 -17.26 17.81
N ALA A 61 -10.35 -18.48 17.27
CA ALA A 61 -9.42 -18.94 16.26
C ALA A 61 -9.44 -18.11 14.97
N HIS A 62 -10.59 -17.51 14.64
CA HIS A 62 -10.71 -16.66 13.45
C HIS A 62 -9.99 -15.33 13.65
N THR A 63 -10.13 -14.70 14.83
CA THR A 63 -9.34 -13.53 15.21
C THR A 63 -7.85 -13.80 15.09
N VAL A 64 -7.38 -14.94 15.63
CA VAL A 64 -5.96 -15.33 15.54
C VAL A 64 -5.51 -15.50 14.09
N SER A 65 -6.31 -16.16 13.25
CA SER A 65 -6.01 -16.34 11.82
C SER A 65 -5.90 -15.02 11.05
N LEU A 66 -6.81 -14.06 11.30
CA LEU A 66 -6.74 -12.73 10.67
C LEU A 66 -5.50 -11.95 11.10
N LEU A 67 -5.15 -11.99 12.38
CA LEU A 67 -3.95 -11.34 12.90
C LEU A 67 -2.68 -11.99 12.35
N GLN A 68 -2.65 -13.31 12.23
CA GLN A 68 -1.53 -14.03 11.62
C GLN A 68 -1.37 -13.64 10.15
N GLY A 69 -2.44 -13.66 9.36
CA GLY A 69 -2.36 -13.26 7.94
C GLY A 69 -1.93 -11.80 7.74
N LEU A 70 -2.31 -10.89 8.65
CA LEU A 70 -1.80 -9.52 8.66
C LEU A 70 -0.30 -9.48 9.02
N GLY A 71 0.11 -10.28 10.01
CA GLY A 71 1.52 -10.42 10.42
C GLY A 71 2.40 -10.96 9.30
N ASP A 72 1.95 -12.01 8.60
CA ASP A 72 2.67 -12.62 7.48
C ASP A 72 2.87 -11.62 6.34
N TRP A 73 1.87 -10.79 6.05
CA TRP A 73 2.04 -9.71 5.06
C TRP A 73 3.01 -8.63 5.53
N MET A 74 2.94 -8.25 6.81
CA MET A 74 3.80 -7.23 7.42
C MET A 74 5.27 -7.65 7.49
N GLU A 75 5.56 -8.95 7.61
CA GLU A 75 6.92 -9.48 7.60
C GLU A 75 7.69 -9.01 6.35
N TRP A 76 7.04 -9.08 5.19
CA TRP A 76 7.67 -8.74 3.91
C TRP A 76 7.42 -7.28 3.51
N ASN A 77 6.24 -6.74 3.79
CA ASN A 77 5.82 -5.42 3.28
C ASN A 77 5.83 -4.31 4.34
N GLY A 78 6.17 -4.61 5.60
CA GLY A 78 6.10 -3.66 6.71
C GLY A 78 6.91 -2.38 6.49
N ARG A 79 7.98 -2.43 5.68
CA ARG A 79 8.77 -1.25 5.30
C ARG A 79 7.94 -0.15 4.62
N ALA A 80 6.85 -0.53 3.94
CA ALA A 80 5.92 0.41 3.32
C ALA A 80 4.93 1.03 4.31
N ILE A 81 4.90 0.57 5.55
CA ILE A 81 4.01 1.06 6.62
C ILE A 81 4.81 1.84 7.66
N HIS A 82 5.87 1.23 8.20
CA HIS A 82 6.66 1.84 9.27
C HIS A 82 7.37 3.11 8.81
N ASN A 83 7.25 4.19 9.58
CA ASN A 83 7.81 5.52 9.28
C ASN A 83 7.40 6.06 7.91
N CYS A 84 6.23 5.64 7.42
CA CYS A 84 5.66 6.14 6.18
C CYS A 84 4.49 7.10 6.46
N CYS A 85 4.26 8.00 5.52
CA CYS A 85 3.14 8.94 5.53
C CYS A 85 2.51 9.02 4.13
N GLY A 86 1.63 10.00 3.92
CA GLY A 86 1.10 10.29 2.59
C GLY A 86 2.17 10.76 1.62
N ALA A 87 2.06 10.31 0.38
CA ALA A 87 2.94 10.77 -0.68
C ALA A 87 2.74 12.26 -1.00
N PRO A 88 3.78 12.95 -1.49
CA PRO A 88 3.67 14.32 -2.00
C PRO A 88 2.51 14.48 -2.98
N ALA A 89 1.78 15.60 -2.88
CA ALA A 89 0.57 15.86 -3.66
C ALA A 89 0.80 15.92 -5.19
N GLU A 90 2.05 16.11 -5.61
CA GLU A 90 2.48 16.07 -7.01
C GLU A 90 2.46 14.66 -7.62
N PHE A 91 2.30 13.61 -6.82
CA PHE A 91 2.24 12.22 -7.26
C PHE A 91 0.79 11.71 -7.20
N PRO A 92 0.00 11.86 -8.27
CA PRO A 92 -1.36 11.34 -8.30
C PRO A 92 -1.36 9.81 -8.22
N GLU A 93 -2.24 9.28 -7.38
CA GLU A 93 -2.42 7.83 -7.23
C GLU A 93 -3.12 7.25 -8.48
N PRO A 94 -2.60 6.15 -9.06
CA PRO A 94 -3.32 5.41 -10.09
C PRO A 94 -4.63 4.81 -9.55
N GLU A 95 -5.57 4.51 -10.44
CA GLU A 95 -6.79 3.80 -10.08
C GLU A 95 -6.46 2.43 -9.45
N GLY A 96 -7.22 2.06 -8.42
CA GLY A 96 -7.02 0.78 -7.73
C GLY A 96 -5.73 0.71 -6.91
N CYS A 97 -5.06 1.84 -6.67
CA CYS A 97 -3.79 1.88 -5.94
C CYS A 97 -3.78 2.93 -4.82
N ARG A 98 -2.79 2.82 -3.94
CA ARG A 98 -2.46 3.82 -2.91
C ARG A 98 -0.97 4.01 -2.77
N TYR A 99 -0.54 5.23 -2.45
CA TYR A 99 0.86 5.50 -2.12
C TYR A 99 1.09 5.62 -0.62
N THR A 100 2.22 5.09 -0.16
CA THR A 100 2.85 5.54 1.07
C THR A 100 4.27 6.02 0.79
N TRP A 101 4.76 6.95 1.60
CA TRP A 101 6.03 7.62 1.37
C TRP A 101 6.88 7.61 2.63
N ASN A 102 8.14 7.18 2.50
CA ASN A 102 9.14 7.31 3.54
C ASN A 102 10.04 8.52 3.24
N PRO A 103 9.89 9.65 3.94
CA PRO A 103 10.67 10.86 3.67
C PRO A 103 12.15 10.72 4.04
N VAL A 104 12.48 9.88 5.03
CA VAL A 104 13.87 9.70 5.50
C VAL A 104 14.68 8.90 4.47
N LYS A 105 14.09 7.82 3.96
CA LYS A 105 14.75 6.95 2.96
C LYS A 105 14.54 7.40 1.52
N ARG A 106 13.68 8.41 1.29
CA ARG A 106 13.21 8.79 -0.05
C ARG A 106 12.70 7.59 -0.85
N ARG A 107 11.75 6.87 -0.27
CA ARG A 107 11.13 5.67 -0.88
C ARG A 107 9.64 5.88 -1.04
N LEU A 108 9.14 5.67 -2.25
CA LEU A 108 7.73 5.68 -2.57
C LEU A 108 7.25 4.24 -2.71
N TYR A 109 6.14 3.91 -2.09
CA TYR A 109 5.58 2.56 -2.09
C TYR A 109 4.19 2.59 -2.73
N LEU A 110 4.02 1.83 -3.82
CA LEU A 110 2.76 1.69 -4.55
C LEU A 110 2.06 0.41 -4.11
N HIS A 111 0.95 0.54 -3.39
CA HIS A 111 0.11 -0.56 -2.92
C HIS A 111 -0.97 -0.88 -3.95
N GLN A 112 -0.98 -2.12 -4.45
CA GLN A 112 -1.88 -2.59 -5.51
C GLN A 112 -3.15 -3.19 -4.89
N PHE A 113 -4.26 -2.46 -4.82
CA PHE A 113 -5.54 -3.01 -4.35
C PHE A 113 -6.24 -3.84 -5.44
N SER A 114 -5.95 -3.52 -6.69
CA SER A 114 -6.29 -4.31 -7.87
C SER A 114 -5.01 -4.55 -8.68
N TRP A 115 -4.78 -5.80 -9.12
CA TRP A 115 -3.65 -6.10 -9.98
C TRP A 115 -3.99 -5.74 -11.43
N PRO A 116 -3.25 -4.82 -12.08
CA PRO A 116 -3.56 -4.38 -13.44
C PRO A 116 -3.06 -5.38 -14.48
N ASP A 117 -3.54 -5.25 -15.72
CA ASP A 117 -3.07 -6.06 -16.85
C ASP A 117 -1.69 -5.56 -17.35
N ARG A 118 -0.63 -6.10 -16.73
CA ARG A 118 0.80 -5.98 -17.09
C ARG A 118 1.42 -4.58 -17.07
N ARG A 119 0.65 -3.51 -17.02
CA ARG A 119 1.15 -2.14 -17.14
C ARG A 119 0.41 -1.20 -16.22
N ILE A 120 1.15 -0.28 -15.63
CA ILE A 120 0.59 0.82 -14.85
C ILE A 120 1.40 2.08 -15.11
N ASP A 121 0.69 3.17 -15.40
CA ASP A 121 1.29 4.48 -15.66
C ASP A 121 1.21 5.32 -14.40
N LEU A 122 2.37 5.80 -13.96
CA LEU A 122 2.54 6.65 -12.79
C LEU A 122 2.85 8.07 -13.27
N ALA A 123 1.84 8.93 -13.29
CA ALA A 123 2.00 10.31 -13.72
C ALA A 123 2.86 11.12 -12.73
N GLY A 124 3.68 12.04 -13.24
CA GLY A 124 4.53 12.92 -12.44
C GLY A 124 5.81 12.27 -11.91
N LEU A 125 6.08 11.01 -12.26
CA LEU A 125 7.26 10.24 -11.84
C LEU A 125 8.33 10.06 -12.93
N ALA A 126 8.09 10.50 -14.17
CA ALA A 126 9.13 10.46 -15.21
C ALA A 126 10.38 11.23 -14.77
N GLY A 127 11.54 10.61 -14.93
CA GLY A 127 12.84 11.13 -14.54
C GLY A 127 13.15 11.03 -13.06
N LYS A 128 12.19 10.67 -12.19
CA LYS A 128 12.34 10.73 -10.73
C LYS A 128 12.73 9.39 -10.10
N ILE A 129 12.53 8.28 -10.79
CA ILE A 129 12.76 6.92 -10.26
C ILE A 129 14.05 6.34 -10.83
N ASP A 130 14.88 5.79 -9.94
CA ASP A 130 16.15 5.12 -10.27
C ASP A 130 15.96 3.61 -10.41
N TYR A 131 15.16 3.02 -9.50
CA TYR A 131 14.96 1.57 -9.42
C TYR A 131 13.56 1.24 -8.90
N ALA A 132 13.02 0.08 -9.31
CA ALA A 132 11.72 -0.41 -8.86
C ALA A 132 11.76 -1.92 -8.63
N GLN A 133 11.14 -2.37 -7.54
CA GLN A 133 11.02 -3.80 -7.22
C GLN A 133 9.71 -4.13 -6.53
N LEU A 134 9.29 -5.38 -6.59
CA LEU A 134 8.28 -5.93 -5.70
C LEU A 134 8.87 -6.08 -4.30
N LEU A 135 8.18 -5.54 -3.31
CA LEU A 135 8.68 -5.48 -1.94
C LEU A 135 8.69 -6.86 -1.26
N CYS A 136 7.76 -7.72 -1.65
CA CYS A 136 7.55 -9.02 -1.01
C CYS A 136 8.61 -10.07 -1.33
N ASP A 137 9.20 -10.03 -2.54
CA ASP A 137 10.15 -11.03 -3.02
C ASP A 137 11.44 -10.41 -3.58
N GLY A 138 11.50 -9.08 -3.73
CA GLY A 138 12.66 -8.37 -4.29
C GLY A 138 12.77 -8.49 -5.81
N SER A 139 11.73 -8.96 -6.51
CA SER A 139 11.74 -9.07 -7.97
C SER A 139 11.80 -7.68 -8.61
N GLU A 140 12.78 -7.45 -9.48
CA GLU A 140 12.91 -6.18 -10.20
C GLU A 140 11.72 -5.93 -11.14
N ILE A 141 11.27 -4.67 -11.18
CA ILE A 141 10.22 -4.20 -12.08
C ILE A 141 10.82 -3.22 -13.08
N LEU A 142 10.90 -3.65 -14.34
CA LEU A 142 11.39 -2.79 -15.42
C LEU A 142 10.36 -1.72 -15.77
N PHE A 143 10.84 -0.51 -16.08
CA PHE A 143 9.98 0.60 -16.44
C PHE A 143 10.47 1.38 -17.65
N LYS A 144 9.56 2.17 -18.22
CA LYS A 144 9.84 3.13 -19.30
C LYS A 144 9.34 4.50 -18.89
N GLU A 145 10.02 5.55 -19.32
CA GLU A 145 9.69 6.93 -18.97
C GLU A 145 9.42 7.75 -20.23
N ASN A 146 8.54 8.74 -20.12
CA ASN A 146 8.34 9.75 -21.16
C ASN A 146 8.42 11.13 -20.51
N LEU A 147 9.58 11.79 -20.60
CA LEU A 147 9.83 13.10 -19.99
C LEU A 147 9.10 14.21 -20.75
N ASP A 148 9.45 14.39 -22.03
CA ASP A 148 9.14 15.61 -22.77
C ASP A 148 8.23 15.38 -23.99
N GLY A 149 7.71 14.15 -24.18
CA GLY A 149 6.90 13.81 -25.36
C GLY A 149 7.69 13.72 -26.67
N ASN A 150 9.02 13.73 -26.59
CA ASN A 150 9.91 13.59 -27.76
C ASN A 150 9.82 12.20 -28.40
N VAL A 151 9.33 11.20 -27.66
CA VAL A 151 9.05 9.86 -28.17
C VAL A 151 7.54 9.68 -28.18
N ASN A 152 6.96 9.41 -29.35
CA ASN A 152 5.53 9.16 -29.52
C ASN A 152 5.34 7.80 -30.22
N GLY A 153 4.38 7.01 -29.75
CA GLY A 153 4.06 5.74 -30.37
C GLY A 153 3.36 4.74 -29.45
N PRO A 154 2.95 3.59 -30.00
CA PRO A 154 2.30 2.54 -29.24
C PRO A 154 3.23 2.03 -28.13
N GLY A 155 2.73 1.97 -26.89
CA GLY A 155 3.52 1.46 -25.76
C GLY A 155 4.44 2.49 -25.09
N VAL A 156 4.47 3.74 -25.56
CA VAL A 156 5.09 4.86 -24.83
C VAL A 156 4.15 5.32 -23.71
N PRO A 157 4.67 5.64 -22.51
CA PRO A 157 3.86 6.25 -21.44
C PRO A 157 3.33 7.64 -21.85
N PRO A 158 2.26 8.15 -21.21
CA PRO A 158 1.88 9.56 -21.30
C PRO A 158 3.05 10.50 -20.96
N VAL A 159 3.04 11.72 -21.49
CA VAL A 159 4.07 12.73 -21.17
C VAL A 159 4.10 13.00 -19.67
N GLY A 160 5.29 13.04 -19.09
CA GLY A 160 5.53 13.16 -17.65
C GLY A 160 5.28 11.88 -16.84
N ALA A 161 4.96 10.74 -17.47
CA ALA A 161 4.64 9.50 -16.77
C ALA A 161 5.76 8.44 -16.87
N LEU A 162 5.81 7.59 -15.84
CA LEU A 162 6.61 6.38 -15.79
C LEU A 162 5.70 5.16 -15.89
N ARG A 163 5.94 4.26 -16.83
CA ARG A 163 5.20 3.00 -16.99
C ARG A 163 5.98 1.84 -16.39
N LEU A 164 5.43 1.22 -15.35
CA LEU A 164 5.94 -0.04 -14.82
C LEU A 164 5.45 -1.20 -15.70
N ASN A 165 6.32 -2.17 -15.97
CA ASN A 165 5.96 -3.44 -16.63
C ASN A 165 5.82 -4.53 -15.56
N LEU A 166 4.59 -4.90 -15.27
CA LEU A 166 4.23 -5.84 -14.22
C LEU A 166 4.12 -7.27 -14.76
N PRO A 167 4.41 -8.28 -13.91
CA PRO A 167 4.10 -9.66 -14.22
C PRO A 167 2.61 -9.88 -14.53
N VAL A 168 2.31 -10.96 -15.26
CA VAL A 168 0.93 -11.33 -15.62
C VAL A 168 0.09 -11.61 -14.37
N SER A 169 0.66 -12.33 -13.41
CA SER A 169 0.03 -12.66 -12.15
C SER A 169 0.65 -11.85 -11.02
N SER A 170 -0.17 -11.48 -10.04
CA SER A 170 0.34 -10.97 -8.76
C SER A 170 1.20 -12.04 -8.08
N PRO A 171 2.16 -11.65 -7.21
CA PRO A 171 2.89 -12.59 -6.38
C PRO A 171 1.96 -13.50 -5.58
N GLU A 172 2.27 -14.79 -5.54
CA GLU A 172 1.53 -15.75 -4.72
C GLU A 172 1.67 -15.40 -3.24
N ASN A 173 0.60 -15.60 -2.46
CA ASN A 173 0.57 -15.37 -1.01
C ASN A 173 0.90 -13.94 -0.54
N CYS A 174 0.91 -12.94 -1.44
CA CYS A 174 1.06 -11.54 -1.08
C CYS A 174 -0.26 -10.78 -1.32
N PRO A 175 -1.21 -10.82 -0.37
CA PRO A 175 -2.44 -10.03 -0.49
C PRO A 175 -2.07 -8.54 -0.52
N VAL A 176 -2.54 -7.78 -1.51
CA VAL A 176 -2.11 -6.38 -1.74
C VAL A 176 -0.58 -6.27 -1.94
N PRO A 177 -0.08 -6.63 -3.14
CA PRO A 177 1.33 -6.48 -3.47
C PRO A 177 1.79 -5.03 -3.40
N VAL A 178 3.03 -4.81 -3.00
CA VAL A 178 3.64 -3.48 -2.90
C VAL A 178 4.84 -3.38 -3.84
N ILE A 179 4.90 -2.30 -4.60
CA ILE A 179 6.06 -1.97 -5.43
C ILE A 179 6.84 -0.86 -4.72
N GLU A 180 8.09 -1.12 -4.41
CA GLU A 180 9.03 -0.15 -3.85
C GLU A 180 9.73 0.60 -4.99
N LEU A 181 9.59 1.92 -4.99
CA LEU A 181 10.18 2.84 -5.95
C LEU A 181 11.28 3.65 -5.27
N PHE A 182 12.49 3.55 -5.82
CA PHE A 182 13.68 4.23 -5.37
C PHE A 182 13.77 5.55 -6.12
N MET A 183 13.69 6.65 -5.38
CA MET A 183 13.83 7.98 -5.97
C MET A 183 15.29 8.26 -6.30
N LYS A 184 15.55 8.96 -7.41
CA LYS A 184 16.86 9.54 -7.70
C LYS A 184 17.24 10.59 -6.64
N GLU A 185 18.53 10.78 -6.46
CA GLU A 185 19.09 11.79 -5.55
C GLU A 185 18.74 13.21 -6.01
#